data_AF-A0A7C5BZQ2-F1
#
_entry.id   AF-A0A7C5BZQ2-F1
#
_cell.length_a   1.000
_cell.length_b   1.000
_cell.length_c   1.000
_cell.angle_alpha   90.00
_cell.angle_beta   90.00
_cell.angle_gamma   90.00
#
_symmetry.space_group_name_H-M   'P 1'
#
loop_
_entity.id
_entity.type
_entity.pdbx_description
1 polymer ?
#
loop_
_entity_poly.entity_id
_entity_poly.type
_entity_poly.pdbx_seq_one_letter_code
_entity_poly.pdbx_strand_id
1 'polypeptide(L)'
;MSSTPASRIAEDLRLLSRFGPKDIHVEADWNPQRHTITVLLATNEAIGPGIFHKLAGAISSQGWEILAADIHTLQDGWVIDRVEARDPDFPGEPPPERVEAVLNKIRESVAKPGPVEFTFRQSWFMRPSARPTAALTQTRVQISNSISPQFTVIDVFAADRPGLLFTIAKTLYQLGLSVARARIGTYLDQVVDVFYVTDATGRKITDEKKLEEIRTQILAAVESVPLG
;
A
#
# COMPACT_ATOMS: atom_id res chain seq x y z
N MET A 1 -6.52 19.87 5.99
CA MET A 1 -7.85 19.24 5.92
C MET A 1 -7.99 18.60 4.55
N SER A 2 -8.02 17.28 4.46
CA SER A 2 -8.57 16.59 3.28
C SER A 2 -9.62 15.67 3.85
N SER A 3 -10.80 16.24 4.15
CA SER A 3 -11.98 15.41 4.38
C SER A 3 -12.27 14.74 3.05
N THR A 4 -12.39 13.42 3.04
CA THR A 4 -13.04 12.71 1.94
C THR A 4 -14.34 13.48 1.62
N PRO A 5 -14.51 14.02 0.40
CA PRO A 5 -15.68 14.83 0.07
C PRO A 5 -16.94 14.06 0.47
N ALA A 6 -17.91 14.72 1.11
CA ALA A 6 -19.13 14.06 1.59
C ALA A 6 -19.87 13.28 0.50
N SER A 7 -19.74 13.71 -0.77
CA SER A 7 -20.24 12.99 -1.95
C SER A 7 -19.61 11.61 -2.12
N ARG A 8 -18.31 11.47 -1.84
CA ARG A 8 -17.59 10.19 -1.93
C ARG A 8 -17.96 9.24 -0.80
N ILE A 9 -18.14 9.76 0.43
CA ILE A 9 -18.62 8.95 1.55
C ILE A 9 -20.03 8.39 1.24
N ALA A 10 -20.89 9.18 0.62
CA ALA A 10 -22.22 8.73 0.23
C ALA A 10 -22.20 7.66 -0.87
N GLU A 11 -21.28 7.78 -1.83
CA GLU A 11 -21.06 6.77 -2.88
C GLU A 11 -20.52 5.46 -2.31
N ASP A 12 -19.54 5.57 -1.42
CA ASP A 12 -18.96 4.47 -0.64
C ASP A 12 -20.02 3.73 0.18
N LEU A 13 -20.86 4.45 0.93
CA LEU A 13 -21.95 3.84 1.71
C LEU A 13 -23.01 3.18 0.83
N ARG A 14 -23.31 3.75 -0.36
CA ARG A 14 -24.23 3.13 -1.33
C ARG A 14 -23.66 1.84 -1.91
N LEU A 15 -22.35 1.81 -2.19
CA LEU A 15 -21.66 0.61 -2.64
C LEU A 15 -21.79 -0.47 -1.56
N LEU A 16 -21.44 -0.16 -0.32
CA LEU A 16 -21.50 -1.11 0.81
C LEU A 16 -22.91 -1.63 1.11
N SER A 17 -23.95 -0.81 0.90
CA SER A 17 -25.34 -1.25 1.12
C SER A 17 -25.79 -2.42 0.24
N ARG A 18 -25.03 -2.74 -0.82
CA ARG A 18 -25.33 -3.81 -1.78
C ARG A 18 -24.61 -5.12 -1.47
N PHE A 19 -23.70 -5.13 -0.48
CA PHE A 19 -22.82 -6.24 -0.19
C PHE A 19 -22.96 -6.69 1.27
N GLY A 20 -22.89 -8.00 1.51
CA GLY A 20 -22.84 -8.58 2.83
C GLY A 20 -21.43 -8.51 3.46
N PRO A 21 -21.30 -8.74 4.78
CA PRO A 21 -20.01 -8.69 5.48
C PRO A 21 -18.96 -9.73 5.04
N LYS A 22 -19.33 -10.67 4.17
CA LYS A 22 -18.42 -11.70 3.62
C LYS A 22 -18.06 -11.46 2.16
N ASP A 23 -18.59 -10.40 1.56
CA ASP A 23 -18.36 -10.08 0.16
C ASP A 23 -17.07 -9.27 0.02
N ILE A 24 -16.33 -9.58 -1.03
CA ILE A 24 -15.13 -8.83 -1.45
C ILE A 24 -15.46 -8.21 -2.79
N HIS A 25 -15.73 -6.91 -2.81
CA HIS A 25 -15.91 -6.16 -4.05
C HIS A 25 -14.58 -5.54 -4.46
N VAL A 26 -14.17 -5.79 -5.70
CA VAL A 26 -12.97 -5.16 -6.27
C VAL A 26 -13.29 -4.74 -7.70
N GLU A 27 -13.02 -3.48 -8.02
CA GLU A 27 -13.17 -2.90 -9.35
C GLU A 27 -11.97 -2.02 -9.68
N ALA A 28 -11.82 -1.70 -10.97
CA ALA A 28 -10.75 -0.87 -11.49
C ALA A 28 -11.32 0.12 -12.50
N ASP A 29 -10.83 1.36 -12.46
CA ASP A 29 -11.19 2.42 -13.41
C ASP A 29 -9.93 3.06 -13.98
N TRP A 30 -9.89 3.23 -15.31
CA TRP A 30 -8.76 3.85 -16.01
C TRP A 30 -8.87 5.38 -15.99
N ASN A 31 -7.78 6.02 -15.58
CA ASN A 31 -7.64 7.46 -15.63
C ASN A 31 -6.72 7.88 -16.80
N PRO A 32 -7.28 8.35 -17.94
CA PRO A 32 -6.49 8.70 -19.10
C PRO A 32 -5.62 9.95 -18.91
N GLN A 33 -5.96 10.83 -17.97
CA GLN A 33 -5.18 12.05 -17.71
C GLN A 33 -3.91 11.76 -16.93
N ARG A 34 -3.97 10.76 -16.05
CA ARG A 34 -2.86 10.39 -15.16
C ARG A 34 -2.08 9.18 -15.67
N HIS A 35 -2.62 8.47 -16.66
CA HIS A 35 -2.11 7.18 -17.13
C HIS A 35 -2.01 6.16 -15.99
N THR A 36 -3.06 6.10 -15.16
CA THR A 36 -3.13 5.23 -13.98
C THR A 36 -4.47 4.51 -13.91
N ILE A 37 -4.49 3.36 -13.23
CA ILE A 37 -5.71 2.68 -12.82
C ILE A 37 -5.97 2.96 -11.35
N THR A 38 -7.22 3.31 -11.02
CA THR A 38 -7.70 3.32 -9.64
C THR A 38 -8.36 1.99 -9.35
N VAL A 39 -7.78 1.21 -8.45
CA VAL A 39 -8.37 0.00 -7.89
C VAL A 39 -9.15 0.37 -6.63
N LEU A 40 -10.44 0.02 -6.59
CA LEU A 40 -11.29 0.15 -5.41
C LEU A 40 -11.52 -1.24 -4.81
N LEU A 41 -11.19 -1.41 -3.54
CA LEU A 41 -11.51 -2.58 -2.74
C LEU A 41 -12.53 -2.18 -1.67
N ALA A 42 -13.67 -2.85 -1.63
CA ALA A 42 -14.66 -2.72 -0.57
C ALA A 42 -14.93 -4.09 0.06
N THR A 43 -14.70 -4.20 1.36
CA THR A 43 -14.74 -5.46 2.11
C THR A 43 -15.01 -5.19 3.60
N ASN A 44 -15.17 -6.23 4.42
CA ASN A 44 -15.24 -6.11 5.88
C ASN A 44 -14.05 -6.83 6.55
N GLU A 45 -13.56 -6.29 7.68
CA GLU A 45 -12.48 -6.89 8.48
C GLU A 45 -12.84 -8.27 9.04
N ALA A 46 -14.13 -8.62 9.08
CA ALA A 46 -14.60 -9.97 9.40
C ALA A 46 -14.05 -11.06 8.45
N ILE A 47 -13.64 -10.68 7.23
CA ILE A 47 -13.02 -11.61 6.26
C ILE A 47 -11.57 -11.94 6.66
N GLY A 48 -10.90 -11.00 7.33
CA GLY A 48 -9.57 -11.20 7.86
C GLY A 48 -8.81 -9.88 8.02
N PRO A 49 -7.88 -9.82 8.98
CA PRO A 49 -7.13 -8.60 9.23
C PRO A 49 -6.07 -8.36 8.14
N GLY A 50 -5.52 -7.14 8.12
CA GLY A 50 -4.36 -6.80 7.30
C GLY A 50 -4.67 -6.66 5.81
N ILE A 51 -5.82 -6.07 5.48
CA ILE A 51 -6.30 -5.93 4.11
C ILE A 51 -5.31 -5.15 3.24
N PHE A 52 -4.75 -4.04 3.73
CA PHE A 52 -3.86 -3.19 2.94
C PHE A 52 -2.59 -3.92 2.45
N HIS A 53 -1.90 -4.68 3.31
CA HIS A 53 -0.68 -5.37 2.87
C HIS A 53 -0.99 -6.51 1.89
N LYS A 54 -2.16 -7.18 2.01
CA LYS A 54 -2.62 -8.18 1.04
C LYS A 54 -2.93 -7.55 -0.32
N LEU A 55 -3.59 -6.39 -0.32
CA LEU A 55 -3.87 -5.59 -1.51
C LEU A 55 -2.55 -5.16 -2.19
N ALA A 56 -1.62 -4.59 -1.42
CA ALA A 56 -0.32 -4.15 -1.92
C ALA A 56 0.48 -5.31 -2.52
N GLY A 57 0.56 -6.43 -1.80
CA GLY A 57 1.24 -7.63 -2.29
C GLY A 57 0.60 -8.22 -3.56
N ALA A 58 -0.73 -8.24 -3.65
CA ALA A 58 -1.44 -8.74 -4.82
C ALA A 58 -1.12 -7.91 -6.07
N ILE A 59 -1.23 -6.59 -5.99
CA ILE A 59 -0.94 -5.66 -7.11
C ILE A 59 0.52 -5.78 -7.52
N SER A 60 1.46 -5.64 -6.57
CA SER A 60 2.89 -5.69 -6.87
C SER A 60 3.35 -7.07 -7.36
N SER A 61 2.72 -8.17 -6.95
CA SER A 61 3.04 -9.51 -7.47
C SER A 61 2.68 -9.69 -8.94
N GLN A 62 1.76 -8.89 -9.47
CA GLN A 62 1.42 -8.86 -10.91
C GLN A 62 2.33 -7.94 -11.73
N GLY A 63 3.34 -7.34 -11.11
CA GLY A 63 4.28 -6.42 -11.74
C GLY A 63 3.79 -4.97 -11.81
N TRP A 64 2.68 -4.65 -11.13
CA TRP A 64 2.15 -3.28 -11.12
C TRP A 64 2.77 -2.45 -10.01
N GLU A 65 2.98 -1.18 -10.30
CA GLU A 65 3.51 -0.21 -9.35
C GLU A 65 2.36 0.54 -8.68
N ILE A 66 2.38 0.61 -7.35
CA ILE A 66 1.44 1.43 -6.59
C ILE A 66 2.04 2.82 -6.46
N LEU A 67 1.23 3.86 -6.68
CA LEU A 67 1.64 5.27 -6.61
C LEU A 67 1.04 5.96 -5.37
N ALA A 68 -0.18 5.59 -5.02
CA ALA A 68 -0.86 6.10 -3.84
C ALA A 68 -1.89 5.10 -3.33
N ALA A 69 -2.13 5.14 -2.02
CA ALA A 69 -3.23 4.43 -1.40
C ALA A 69 -3.92 5.36 -0.39
N ASP A 70 -5.25 5.40 -0.44
CA ASP A 70 -6.10 5.97 0.60
C ASP A 70 -6.91 4.80 1.20
N ILE A 71 -6.73 4.56 2.51
CA ILE A 71 -7.22 3.37 3.22
C ILE A 71 -8.21 3.86 4.26
N HIS A 72 -9.43 3.37 4.19
CA HIS A 72 -10.52 3.83 5.05
C HIS A 72 -11.22 2.66 5.72
N THR A 73 -10.92 2.45 6.99
CA THR A 73 -11.77 1.63 7.86
C THR A 73 -12.89 2.50 8.45
N LEU A 74 -14.13 2.19 8.08
CA LEU A 74 -15.35 2.80 8.59
C LEU A 74 -15.81 2.11 9.88
N GLN A 75 -16.90 2.61 10.46
CA GLN A 75 -17.59 1.92 11.56
C GLN A 75 -18.06 0.53 11.12
N ASP A 76 -18.22 -0.38 12.10
CA ASP A 76 -18.63 -1.78 11.89
C ASP A 76 -17.66 -2.64 11.06
N GLY A 77 -16.39 -2.20 10.96
CA GLY A 77 -15.31 -2.98 10.34
C GLY A 77 -15.32 -2.96 8.81
N TRP A 78 -16.10 -2.09 8.17
CA TRP A 78 -16.05 -1.92 6.73
C TRP A 78 -14.75 -1.24 6.30
N VAL A 79 -14.14 -1.73 5.23
CA VAL A 79 -12.89 -1.22 4.66
C VAL A 79 -13.15 -0.84 3.22
N ILE A 80 -12.76 0.38 2.88
CA ILE A 80 -12.80 0.91 1.52
C ILE A 80 -11.41 1.46 1.21
N ASP A 81 -10.67 0.70 0.41
CA ASP A 81 -9.31 1.05 0.00
C ASP A 81 -9.32 1.47 -1.46
N ARG A 82 -8.67 2.60 -1.73
CA ARG A 82 -8.43 3.07 -3.09
C ARG A 82 -6.95 3.13 -3.34
N VAL A 83 -6.52 2.44 -4.38
CA VAL A 83 -5.12 2.36 -4.78
C VAL A 83 -4.98 2.88 -6.19
N GLU A 84 -4.17 3.91 -6.36
CA GLU A 84 -3.70 4.37 -7.67
C GLU A 84 -2.48 3.55 -8.06
N ALA A 85 -2.56 2.84 -9.17
CA ALA A 85 -1.51 1.96 -9.67
C ALA A 85 -1.27 2.15 -11.16
N ARG A 86 -0.13 1.67 -11.65
CA ARG A 86 0.21 1.63 -13.07
C ARG A 86 0.82 0.29 -13.46
N ASP A 87 0.58 -0.11 -14.70
CA ASP A 87 1.28 -1.24 -15.32
C ASP A 87 2.49 -0.70 -16.10
N PRO A 88 3.74 -0.92 -15.63
CA PRO A 88 4.91 -0.37 -16.29
C PRO A 88 5.14 -0.93 -17.71
N ASP A 89 4.56 -2.09 -18.03
CA ASP A 89 4.63 -2.70 -19.36
C ASP A 89 3.70 -2.00 -20.37
N PHE A 90 2.76 -1.18 -19.90
CA PHE A 90 1.74 -0.53 -20.73
C PHE A 90 1.65 0.96 -20.41
N PRO A 91 2.20 1.85 -21.27
CA PRO A 91 2.13 3.31 -21.05
C PRO A 91 0.71 3.89 -21.25
N GLY A 92 -0.21 3.11 -21.83
CA GLY A 92 -1.62 3.45 -22.01
C GLY A 92 -2.53 2.65 -21.09
N GLU A 93 -3.81 2.55 -21.46
CA GLU A 93 -4.75 1.70 -20.75
C GLU A 93 -4.30 0.22 -20.82
N PRO A 94 -4.06 -0.45 -19.69
CA PRO A 94 -3.69 -1.84 -19.68
C PRO A 94 -4.80 -2.74 -20.28
N PRO A 95 -4.45 -3.84 -20.96
CA PRO A 95 -5.44 -4.77 -21.49
C PRO A 95 -6.38 -5.31 -20.41
N PRO A 96 -7.68 -5.52 -20.69
CA PRO A 96 -8.65 -6.00 -19.69
C PRO A 96 -8.21 -7.28 -18.96
N GLU A 97 -7.52 -8.19 -19.64
CA GLU A 97 -6.99 -9.41 -19.04
C GLU A 97 -5.91 -9.16 -17.98
N ARG A 98 -5.10 -8.11 -18.13
CA ARG A 98 -4.11 -7.68 -17.11
C ARG A 98 -4.82 -7.12 -15.89
N VAL A 99 -5.83 -6.28 -16.12
CA VAL A 99 -6.66 -5.70 -15.05
C VAL A 99 -7.36 -6.82 -14.28
N GLU A 100 -8.02 -7.74 -14.97
CA GLU A 100 -8.78 -8.82 -14.33
C GLU A 100 -7.86 -9.80 -13.57
N ALA A 101 -6.64 -10.04 -14.05
CA ALA A 101 -5.64 -10.82 -13.31
C ALA A 101 -5.28 -10.17 -11.96
N VAL A 102 -5.11 -8.84 -11.93
CA VAL A 102 -4.88 -8.10 -10.68
C VAL A 102 -6.09 -8.18 -9.76
N LEU A 103 -7.30 -7.92 -10.26
CA LEU A 103 -8.53 -7.97 -9.47
C LEU A 103 -8.74 -9.36 -8.84
N ASN A 104 -8.55 -10.43 -9.61
CA ASN A 104 -8.64 -11.80 -9.10
C ASN A 104 -7.58 -12.09 -8.05
N LYS A 105 -6.34 -11.63 -8.25
CA LYS A 105 -5.28 -11.82 -7.27
C LYS A 105 -5.59 -11.12 -5.94
N ILE A 106 -6.19 -9.93 -6.00
CA ILE A 106 -6.65 -9.20 -4.81
C ILE A 106 -7.72 -10.00 -4.09
N ARG A 107 -8.79 -10.44 -4.79
CA ARG A 107 -9.87 -11.23 -4.20
C ARG A 107 -9.34 -12.50 -3.51
N GLU A 108 -8.48 -13.26 -4.18
CA GLU A 108 -7.85 -14.46 -3.61
C GLU A 108 -7.00 -14.17 -2.37
N SER A 109 -6.29 -13.04 -2.36
CA SER A 109 -5.38 -12.70 -1.26
C SER A 109 -6.13 -12.17 -0.04
N VAL A 110 -7.14 -11.33 -0.25
CA VAL A 110 -8.00 -10.78 0.81
C VAL A 110 -8.83 -11.88 1.47
N ALA A 111 -9.34 -12.84 0.69
CA ALA A 111 -10.13 -13.97 1.20
C ALA A 111 -9.35 -14.92 2.13
N LYS A 112 -8.02 -14.87 2.16
CA LYS A 112 -7.21 -15.72 3.03
C LYS A 112 -7.21 -15.19 4.46
N PRO A 113 -7.61 -15.99 5.48
CA PRO A 113 -7.67 -15.53 6.87
C PRO A 113 -6.29 -15.34 7.52
N GLY A 114 -5.24 -15.92 6.93
CA GLY A 114 -3.88 -15.90 7.46
C GLY A 114 -2.90 -15.01 6.68
N PRO A 115 -1.60 -15.06 7.05
CA PRO A 115 -0.53 -14.41 6.29
C PRO A 115 -0.51 -14.89 4.84
N VAL A 116 -0.29 -13.95 3.92
CA VAL A 116 -0.14 -14.25 2.49
C VAL A 116 1.29 -13.93 2.10
N GLU A 117 1.99 -14.93 1.56
CA GLU A 117 3.27 -14.73 0.91
C GLU A 117 3.06 -14.53 -0.59
N PHE A 118 3.84 -13.63 -1.17
CA PHE A 118 3.80 -13.31 -2.59
C PHE A 118 5.15 -13.62 -3.21
N THR A 119 5.12 -14.17 -4.42
CA THR A 119 6.30 -14.25 -5.27
C THR A 119 6.30 -13.02 -6.16
N PHE A 120 7.28 -12.15 -5.95
CA PHE A 120 7.48 -10.99 -6.81
C PHE A 120 8.39 -11.41 -7.96
N ARG A 121 7.91 -11.24 -9.20
CA ARG A 121 8.72 -11.56 -10.37
C ARG A 121 9.96 -10.67 -10.40
N GLN A 122 11.12 -11.30 -10.40
CA GLN A 122 12.39 -10.69 -10.78
C GLN A 122 12.52 -10.80 -12.30
N SER A 123 11.95 -9.88 -13.08
CA SER A 123 12.02 -9.96 -14.56
C SER A 123 11.86 -8.58 -15.19
N TRP A 124 12.61 -8.11 -16.20
CA TRP A 124 13.91 -8.48 -16.79
C TRP A 124 14.43 -7.37 -17.73
N PHE A 125 13.90 -6.14 -17.65
CA PHE A 125 14.53 -5.02 -18.33
C PHE A 125 15.46 -4.34 -17.34
N MET A 126 16.75 -4.68 -17.44
CA MET A 126 17.79 -3.77 -17.01
C MET A 126 17.46 -2.39 -17.60
N ARG A 127 16.88 -1.50 -16.79
CA ARG A 127 17.41 -0.14 -16.81
C ARG A 127 18.85 -0.33 -16.33
N PRO A 128 19.87 0.06 -17.11
CA PRO A 128 21.19 0.19 -16.55
C PRO A 128 21.10 1.35 -15.56
N SER A 129 20.61 1.11 -14.35
CA SER A 129 20.92 1.97 -13.23
C SER A 129 22.42 1.80 -13.06
N ALA A 130 23.17 2.84 -13.43
CA ALA A 130 24.57 2.98 -13.08
C ALA A 130 24.72 2.45 -11.64
N ARG A 131 25.72 1.58 -11.40
CA ARG A 131 26.03 1.03 -10.07
C ARG A 131 25.62 2.04 -9.00
N PRO A 132 24.62 1.72 -8.14
CA PRO A 132 24.18 2.69 -7.16
C PRO A 132 25.42 3.13 -6.39
N THR A 133 25.72 4.42 -6.43
CA THR A 133 26.80 4.99 -5.64
C THR A 133 26.49 4.65 -4.18
N ALA A 134 27.51 4.44 -3.34
CA ALA A 134 27.33 4.03 -1.93
C ALA A 134 26.42 4.97 -1.11
N ALA A 135 26.11 6.17 -1.64
CA ALA A 135 25.14 7.11 -1.08
C ALA A 135 23.67 6.79 -1.39
N LEU A 136 23.36 6.09 -2.51
CA LEU A 136 22.00 5.66 -2.88
C LEU A 136 21.53 4.40 -2.13
N THR A 137 22.44 3.73 -1.41
CA THR A 137 22.18 2.46 -0.71
C THR A 137 21.81 2.61 0.77
N GLN A 138 21.87 3.82 1.35
CA GLN A 138 21.56 3.96 2.77
C GLN A 138 20.04 4.00 2.99
N THR A 139 19.49 2.88 3.43
CA THR A 139 18.12 2.82 3.92
C THR A 139 17.97 3.78 5.10
N ARG A 140 16.93 4.62 5.07
CA ARG A 140 16.62 5.54 6.17
C ARG A 140 15.13 5.55 6.46
N VAL A 141 14.79 5.49 7.73
CA VAL A 141 13.40 5.62 8.22
C VAL A 141 13.31 6.87 9.10
N GLN A 142 12.48 7.82 8.69
CA GLN A 142 12.19 9.03 9.46
C GLN A 142 10.76 8.95 9.99
N ILE A 143 10.55 9.40 11.23
CA ILE A 143 9.22 9.41 11.83
C ILE A 143 8.95 10.81 12.37
N SER A 144 7.79 11.36 12.04
CA SER A 144 7.38 12.70 12.41
C SER A 144 5.95 12.74 12.94
N ASN A 145 5.77 13.41 14.07
CA ASN A 145 4.47 13.73 14.65
C ASN A 145 4.03 15.18 14.42
N SER A 146 4.84 15.99 13.71
CA SER A 146 4.56 17.41 13.46
C SER A 146 3.94 17.69 12.10
N ILE A 147 4.11 16.81 11.11
CA ILE A 147 3.63 17.00 9.72
C ILE A 147 2.10 16.96 9.62
N SER A 148 1.48 16.04 10.35
CA SER A 148 0.02 15.88 10.39
C SER A 148 -0.46 16.08 11.81
N PRO A 149 -1.59 16.74 12.08
CA PRO A 149 -2.17 16.81 13.42
C PRO A 149 -2.73 15.46 13.90
N GLN A 150 -3.17 14.59 12.99
CA GLN A 150 -3.91 13.36 13.31
C GLN A 150 -3.11 12.05 13.16
N PHE A 151 -2.01 12.07 12.39
CA PHE A 151 -1.27 10.87 12.03
C PHE A 151 0.21 10.99 12.39
N THR A 152 0.82 9.88 12.77
CA THR A 152 2.28 9.74 12.77
C THR A 152 2.70 9.48 11.34
N VAL A 153 3.65 10.25 10.82
CA VAL A 153 4.12 10.15 9.44
C VAL A 153 5.45 9.41 9.43
N ILE A 154 5.54 8.35 8.63
CA ILE A 154 6.74 7.53 8.46
C ILE A 154 7.22 7.69 7.03
N ASP A 155 8.43 8.22 6.84
CA ASP A 155 9.11 8.32 5.56
C ASP A 155 10.17 7.22 5.47
N VAL A 156 10.09 6.37 4.44
CA VAL A 156 11.06 5.30 4.17
C VAL A 156 11.80 5.63 2.88
N PHE A 157 13.10 5.80 2.99
CA PHE A 157 14.02 6.02 1.88
C PHE A 157 14.81 4.73 1.66
N ALA A 158 14.68 4.12 0.49
CA ALA A 158 15.37 2.87 0.17
C ALA A 158 15.55 2.71 -1.35
N ALA A 159 16.52 1.91 -1.79
CA ALA A 159 16.60 1.51 -3.19
C ALA A 159 15.35 0.71 -3.60
N ASP A 160 14.77 1.06 -4.75
CA ASP A 160 13.59 0.38 -5.28
C ASP A 160 13.88 -1.09 -5.56
N ARG A 161 13.00 -1.97 -5.11
CA ARG A 161 13.12 -3.41 -5.33
C ARG A 161 11.77 -4.12 -5.23
N PRO A 162 11.56 -5.20 -6.00
CA PRO A 162 10.30 -5.93 -5.98
C PRO A 162 9.90 -6.37 -4.57
N GLY A 163 8.66 -6.09 -4.19
CA GLY A 163 8.10 -6.46 -2.89
C GLY A 163 8.41 -5.51 -1.73
N LEU A 164 9.17 -4.42 -1.94
CA LEU A 164 9.52 -3.46 -0.89
C LEU A 164 8.27 -2.90 -0.16
N LEU A 165 7.29 -2.38 -0.91
CA LEU A 165 6.06 -1.83 -0.35
C LEU A 165 5.27 -2.88 0.44
N PHE A 166 5.15 -4.10 -0.09
CA PHE A 166 4.51 -5.21 0.62
C PHE A 166 5.19 -5.49 1.96
N THR A 167 6.52 -5.56 1.95
CA THR A 167 7.32 -5.78 3.16
C THR A 167 7.07 -4.69 4.19
N ILE A 168 7.13 -3.41 3.80
CA ILE A 168 6.89 -2.30 4.72
C ILE A 168 5.45 -2.35 5.26
N ALA A 169 4.44 -2.51 4.40
CA ALA A 169 3.04 -2.60 4.81
C ALA A 169 2.78 -3.78 5.75
N LYS A 170 3.41 -4.93 5.52
CA LYS A 170 3.34 -6.11 6.39
C LYS A 170 3.99 -5.83 7.75
N THR A 171 5.15 -5.20 7.78
CA THR A 171 5.83 -4.81 9.03
C THR A 171 4.99 -3.83 9.86
N LEU A 172 4.41 -2.80 9.22
CA LEU A 172 3.50 -1.86 9.89
C LEU A 172 2.31 -2.58 10.52
N TYR A 173 1.70 -3.52 9.79
CA TYR A 173 0.61 -4.35 10.30
C TYR A 173 1.04 -5.22 11.49
N GLN A 174 2.21 -5.87 11.41
CA GLN A 174 2.76 -6.70 12.49
C GLN A 174 3.06 -5.90 13.76
N LEU A 175 3.40 -4.62 13.62
CA LEU A 175 3.62 -3.69 14.73
C LEU A 175 2.33 -3.18 15.37
N GLY A 176 1.16 -3.56 14.85
CA GLY A 176 -0.16 -3.12 15.31
C GLY A 176 -0.55 -1.73 14.82
N LEU A 177 0.04 -1.27 13.71
CA LEU A 177 -0.25 0.04 13.13
C LEU A 177 -1.30 -0.07 12.02
N SER A 178 -2.19 0.92 11.97
CA SER A 178 -3.13 1.11 10.87
C SER A 178 -2.60 2.18 9.92
N VAL A 179 -2.57 1.88 8.63
CA VAL A 179 -2.19 2.83 7.58
C VAL A 179 -3.45 3.51 7.09
N ALA A 180 -3.52 4.84 7.15
CA ALA A 180 -4.64 5.61 6.61
C ALA A 180 -4.36 6.13 5.19
N ARG A 181 -3.08 6.38 4.89
CA ARG A 181 -2.64 6.83 3.57
C ARG A 181 -1.22 6.39 3.31
N ALA A 182 -0.94 6.00 2.07
CA ALA A 182 0.40 5.79 1.56
C ALA A 182 0.62 6.63 0.29
N ARG A 183 1.80 7.22 0.16
CA ARG A 183 2.27 7.86 -1.07
C ARG A 183 3.60 7.26 -1.44
N ILE A 184 3.67 6.68 -2.63
CA ILE A 184 4.79 5.89 -3.11
C ILE A 184 5.40 6.69 -4.24
N GLY A 185 6.62 7.18 -4.02
CA GLY A 185 7.37 7.94 -5.01
C GLY A 185 8.66 7.21 -5.36
N THR A 186 9.05 7.24 -6.63
CA THR A 186 10.37 6.79 -7.08
C THR A 186 11.14 7.99 -7.66
N TYR A 187 12.31 8.30 -7.10
CA TYR A 187 13.20 9.36 -7.58
C TYR A 187 14.62 8.80 -7.73
N LEU A 188 15.17 8.81 -8.96
CA LEU A 188 16.54 8.35 -9.26
C LEU A 188 16.90 7.01 -8.59
N ASP A 189 16.07 5.99 -8.80
CA ASP A 189 16.20 4.63 -8.26
C ASP A 189 16.06 4.50 -6.72
N GLN A 190 15.71 5.60 -6.03
CA GLN A 190 15.34 5.61 -4.61
C GLN A 190 13.81 5.76 -4.47
N VAL A 191 13.22 4.85 -3.72
CA VAL A 191 11.83 4.93 -3.27
C VAL A 191 11.75 5.83 -2.05
N VAL A 192 10.75 6.72 -2.07
CA VAL A 192 10.32 7.52 -0.93
C VAL A 192 8.87 7.14 -0.66
N ASP A 193 8.71 6.22 0.29
CA ASP A 193 7.38 5.82 0.75
C ASP A 193 6.99 6.61 1.98
N VAL A 194 5.87 7.30 1.90
CA VAL A 194 5.32 8.09 3.00
C VAL A 194 4.04 7.44 3.49
N PHE A 195 4.04 6.98 4.74
CA PHE A 195 2.89 6.35 5.39
C PHE A 195 2.34 7.25 6.49
N TYR A 196 1.03 7.49 6.45
CA TYR A 196 0.29 8.15 7.51
C TYR A 196 -0.36 7.07 8.36
N VAL A 197 0.12 6.90 9.59
CA VAL A 197 -0.26 5.77 10.45
C VAL A 197 -0.85 6.22 11.79
N THR A 198 -1.65 5.33 12.36
CA THR A 198 -2.12 5.38 13.75
C THR A 198 -1.84 4.06 14.45
N ASP A 199 -1.96 4.04 15.78
CA ASP A 199 -2.14 2.79 16.51
C ASP A 199 -3.51 2.16 16.22
N ALA A 200 -3.76 0.97 16.79
CA ALA A 200 -5.03 0.25 16.67
C ALA A 200 -6.24 1.00 17.27
N THR A 201 -6.03 2.07 18.06
CA THR A 201 -7.08 2.92 18.62
C THR A 201 -7.36 4.16 17.78
N GLY A 202 -6.69 4.30 16.63
CA GLY A 202 -6.83 5.46 15.74
C GLY A 202 -6.08 6.70 16.24
N ARG A 203 -5.13 6.54 17.16
CA ARG A 203 -4.34 7.65 17.73
C ARG A 203 -2.94 7.68 17.15
N LYS A 204 -2.32 8.87 17.21
CA LYS A 204 -0.89 9.02 16.94
C LYS A 204 -0.05 8.21 17.90
N ILE A 205 1.07 7.72 17.40
CA ILE A 205 2.10 7.07 18.18
C ILE A 205 3.02 8.17 18.71
N THR A 206 2.95 8.46 20.01
CA THR A 206 3.79 9.49 20.66
C THR A 206 4.77 8.90 21.68
N ASP A 207 4.67 7.60 21.97
CA ASP A 207 5.62 6.92 22.84
C ASP A 207 6.96 6.71 22.12
N GLU A 208 8.03 7.27 22.68
CA GLU A 208 9.34 7.28 22.04
C GLU A 208 9.92 5.86 21.86
N LYS A 209 9.67 4.95 22.82
CA LYS A 209 10.14 3.57 22.71
C LYS A 209 9.44 2.85 21.56
N LYS A 210 8.14 3.08 21.39
CA LYS A 210 7.37 2.53 20.26
C LYS A 210 7.85 3.11 18.93
N LEU A 211 8.16 4.41 18.88
CA LEU A 211 8.71 5.05 17.68
C LEU A 211 10.07 4.46 17.29
N GLU A 212 10.97 4.23 18.25
CA GLU A 212 12.23 3.54 18.00
C GLU A 212 12.03 2.09 17.53
N GLU A 213 11.13 1.34 18.17
CA GLU A 213 10.79 -0.02 17.75
C GLU A 213 10.32 -0.05 16.29
N ILE A 214 9.39 0.84 15.93
CA ILE A 214 8.88 0.98 14.55
C ILE A 214 10.03 1.25 13.58
N ARG A 215 10.91 2.20 13.92
CA ARG A 215 12.05 2.56 13.08
C ARG A 215 12.97 1.37 12.85
N THR A 216 13.37 0.68 13.92
CA THR A 216 14.29 -0.46 13.84
C THR A 216 13.68 -1.62 13.05
N GLN A 217 12.41 -1.93 13.26
CA GLN A 217 11.75 -3.06 12.59
C GLN A 217 11.54 -2.79 11.11
N ILE A 218 11.15 -1.58 10.70
CA ILE A 218 11.06 -1.22 9.28
C ILE A 218 12.44 -1.26 8.64
N LEU A 219 13.47 -0.70 9.27
CA LEU A 219 14.83 -0.70 8.75
C LEU A 219 15.32 -2.13 8.50
N ALA A 220 15.19 -3.00 9.49
CA ALA A 220 15.58 -4.41 9.39
C ALA A 220 14.78 -5.16 8.31
N ALA A 221 13.47 -4.90 8.20
CA ALA A 221 12.62 -5.52 7.19
C ALA A 221 13.06 -5.10 5.77
N VAL A 222 13.31 -3.81 5.54
CA VAL A 222 13.78 -3.29 4.25
C VAL A 222 15.15 -3.83 3.87
N GLU A 223 16.08 -3.93 4.82
CA GLU A 223 17.41 -4.48 4.60
C GLU A 223 17.40 -6.00 4.33
N SER A 224 16.38 -6.71 4.82
CA SER A 224 16.21 -8.15 4.57
C SER A 224 15.72 -8.49 3.15
N VAL A 225 15.15 -7.52 2.43
CA VAL A 225 14.71 -7.73 1.04
C VAL A 225 15.94 -7.69 0.13
N PRO A 226 16.27 -8.73 -0.65
CA PRO A 226 17.45 -8.73 -1.51
C PRO A 226 17.47 -7.53 -2.47
N LEU A 227 18.61 -6.83 -2.53
CA LEU A 227 18.95 -5.97 -3.66
C LEU A 227 19.15 -6.94 -4.85
N GLY A 228 18.31 -6.82 -5.88
CA GLY A 228 18.35 -7.70 -7.06
C GLY A 228 19.70 -7.72 -7.77
#